data_AF-A0A2E8XG05-F1
#
_entry.id   AF-A0A2E8XG05-F1
#
_cell.length_a   1.000
_cell.length_b   1.000
_cell.length_c   1.000
_cell.angle_alpha   90.00
_cell.angle_beta   90.00
_cell.angle_gamma   90.00
#
_symmetry.space_group_name_H-M   'P 1'
#
loop_
_entity.id
_entity.type
_entity.pdbx_description
1 polymer ?
#
loop_
_entity_poly.entity_id
_entity_poly.type
_entity_poly.pdbx_seq_one_letter_code
_entity_poly.pdbx_strand_id
1 'polypeptide(L)'
;GLGIEPSDCLANEDYLAVYEDEETLIRIEPKAEPLKCLDRRGVIASAPSNQYDFVSRFFAPKVAILEDPVTGSSFTHLIPYWAERLGKKKMIAKQVSPRGGIVHCELMGDRVLISGKAIKYLEGTIEINI
;
A
#
# COMPACT_ATOMS: atom_id res chain seq x y z
N GLY A 1 -14.50 7.90 0.32
CA GLY A 1 -14.71 6.76 -0.60
C GLY A 1 -14.41 5.40 -0.01
N LEU A 2 -13.72 5.32 1.14
CA LEU A 2 -13.36 4.05 1.79
C LEU A 2 -14.48 3.42 2.65
N GLY A 3 -15.56 4.17 2.91
CA GLY A 3 -16.72 3.66 3.67
C GLY A 3 -16.54 3.59 5.18
N ILE A 4 -15.29 3.60 5.67
CA ILE A 4 -14.93 3.59 7.08
C ILE A 4 -14.00 4.78 7.35
N GLU A 5 -14.28 5.53 8.41
CA GLU A 5 -13.50 6.70 8.82
C GLU A 5 -12.13 6.25 9.40
N PRO A 6 -11.02 6.81 8.92
CA PRO A 6 -9.69 6.52 9.48
C PRO A 6 -9.47 7.26 10.79
N SER A 7 -8.62 6.71 11.66
CA SER A 7 -8.22 7.34 12.92
C SER A 7 -7.21 8.48 12.72
N ASP A 8 -6.48 8.46 11.62
CA ASP A 8 -5.55 9.52 11.21
C ASP A 8 -5.49 9.61 9.68
N CYS A 9 -5.21 10.79 9.15
CA CYS A 9 -5.16 11.02 7.70
C CYS A 9 -4.04 12.00 7.34
N LEU A 10 -3.02 11.49 6.64
CA LEU A 10 -1.89 12.27 6.15
C LEU A 10 -1.96 12.41 4.62
N ALA A 11 -1.20 13.36 4.07
CA ALA A 11 -1.20 13.62 2.63
C ALA A 11 0.20 13.91 2.08
N ASN A 12 0.53 13.29 0.95
CA ASN A 12 1.66 13.64 0.09
C ASN A 12 1.26 13.42 -1.39
N GLU A 13 1.95 12.57 -2.16
CA GLU A 13 1.51 12.17 -3.51
C GLU A 13 0.18 11.39 -3.47
N ASP A 14 0.00 10.60 -2.40
CA ASP A 14 -1.22 9.89 -2.04
C ASP A 14 -1.70 10.33 -0.66
N TYR A 15 -2.97 10.11 -0.36
CA TYR A 15 -3.46 10.13 1.02
C TYR A 15 -3.00 8.86 1.76
N LEU A 16 -2.67 8.98 3.04
CA LEU A 16 -2.46 7.85 3.96
C LEU A 16 -3.56 7.89 5.03
N ALA A 17 -4.53 7.00 4.88
CA ALA A 17 -5.62 6.74 5.82
C ALA A 17 -5.22 5.63 6.80
N VAL A 18 -5.11 5.96 8.08
CA VAL A 18 -4.65 5.06 9.13
C VAL A 18 -5.86 4.50 9.88
N TYR A 19 -5.83 3.22 10.20
CA TYR A 19 -6.88 2.54 10.96
C TYR A 19 -6.27 1.83 12.18
N GLU A 20 -7.13 1.52 13.15
CA GLU A 20 -6.72 0.92 14.43
C GLU A 20 -6.31 -0.55 14.30
N ASP A 21 -6.90 -1.28 13.35
CA ASP A 21 -6.74 -2.72 13.22
C ASP A 21 -6.78 -3.24 11.77
N GLU A 22 -6.18 -4.41 11.55
CA GLU A 22 -6.10 -5.10 10.27
C GLU A 22 -7.47 -5.56 9.77
N GLU A 23 -8.37 -5.98 10.66
CA GLU A 23 -9.71 -6.45 10.32
C GLU A 23 -10.55 -5.35 9.66
N THR A 24 -10.38 -4.11 10.10
CA THR A 24 -11.02 -2.92 9.52
C THR A 24 -10.55 -2.69 8.10
N LEU A 25 -9.26 -2.83 7.82
CA LEU A 25 -8.70 -2.73 6.46
C LEU A 25 -9.28 -3.77 5.51
N ILE A 26 -9.45 -5.02 5.98
CA ILE A 26 -9.99 -6.12 5.18
C ILE A 26 -11.46 -5.85 4.81
N ARG A 27 -12.22 -5.22 5.70
CA ARG A 27 -13.64 -4.85 5.47
C ARG A 27 -13.86 -3.65 4.55
N ILE A 28 -12.80 -2.91 4.18
CA ILE A 28 -12.94 -1.74 3.30
C ILE A 28 -13.46 -2.18 1.92
N GLU A 29 -14.59 -1.61 1.51
CA GLU A 29 -15.14 -1.73 0.17
C GLU A 29 -15.01 -0.38 -0.55
N PRO A 30 -13.96 -0.17 -1.37
CA PRO A 30 -13.68 1.13 -1.96
C PRO A 30 -14.72 1.50 -3.02
N LYS A 31 -15.33 2.68 -2.88
CA LYS A 31 -16.21 3.26 -3.91
C LYS A 31 -15.38 4.13 -4.85
N ALA A 32 -15.33 3.74 -6.12
CA ALA A 32 -14.49 4.41 -7.12
C ALA A 32 -14.83 5.90 -7.28
N GLU A 33 -16.11 6.26 -7.43
CA GLU A 33 -16.49 7.63 -7.78
C GLU A 33 -16.06 8.67 -6.72
N PRO A 34 -16.32 8.50 -5.41
CA PRO A 34 -15.81 9.43 -4.41
C PRO A 34 -14.27 9.50 -4.35
N LEU A 35 -13.58 8.40 -4.63
CA LEU A 35 -12.12 8.35 -4.61
C LEU A 35 -11.50 9.05 -5.83
N LYS A 36 -12.16 9.02 -7.00
CA LYS A 36 -11.73 9.75 -8.20
C LYS A 36 -11.78 11.26 -8.02
N CYS A 37 -12.69 11.75 -7.18
CA CYS A 37 -12.85 13.18 -6.89
C CYS A 37 -11.73 13.74 -6.00
N LEU A 38 -10.84 12.91 -5.46
CA LEU A 38 -9.72 13.38 -4.64
C LEU A 38 -8.67 14.11 -5.51
N ASP A 39 -8.02 15.08 -4.90
CA ASP A 39 -6.98 15.91 -5.53
C ASP A 39 -5.64 15.16 -5.68
N ARG A 40 -5.40 14.12 -4.88
CA ARG A 40 -4.19 13.27 -4.91
C ARG A 40 -4.28 12.11 -5.91
N ARG A 41 -3.18 11.37 -6.07
CA ARG A 41 -3.09 10.22 -6.99
C ARG A 41 -3.95 9.05 -6.53
N GLY A 42 -3.83 8.67 -5.26
CA GLY A 42 -4.58 7.59 -4.65
C GLY A 42 -4.69 7.70 -3.13
N VAL A 43 -5.15 6.62 -2.51
CA VAL A 43 -5.30 6.47 -1.07
C VAL A 43 -4.66 5.16 -0.63
N ILE A 44 -3.70 5.26 0.27
CA ILE A 44 -3.11 4.18 1.02
C ILE A 44 -3.96 4.01 2.28
N ALA A 45 -4.51 2.81 2.52
CA ALA A 45 -5.09 2.45 3.82
C ALA A 45 -4.06 1.61 4.58
N SER A 46 -3.82 1.87 5.87
CA SER A 46 -2.83 1.14 6.67
C SER A 46 -3.24 0.97 8.13
N ALA A 47 -2.82 -0.14 8.75
CA ALA A 47 -3.11 -0.47 10.15
C ALA A 47 -1.99 -1.34 10.74
N PRO A 48 -1.85 -1.41 12.09
CA PRO A 48 -0.98 -2.39 12.71
C PRO A 48 -1.47 -3.82 12.42
N SER A 49 -0.57 -4.80 12.53
CA SER A 49 -0.89 -6.21 12.31
C SER A 49 -0.35 -7.07 13.45
N ASN A 50 -1.02 -8.20 13.68
CA ASN A 50 -0.56 -9.22 14.64
C ASN A 50 0.48 -10.17 14.04
N GLN A 51 0.53 -10.28 12.70
CA GLN A 51 1.44 -11.20 11.98
C GLN A 51 2.61 -10.47 11.30
N TYR A 52 2.38 -9.25 10.85
CA TYR A 52 3.37 -8.38 10.21
C TYR A 52 3.59 -7.14 11.09
N ASP A 53 4.61 -6.33 10.79
CA ASP A 53 4.78 -5.06 11.50
C ASP A 53 3.60 -4.11 11.22
N PHE A 54 3.08 -4.13 9.99
CA PHE A 54 1.84 -3.44 9.60
C PHE A 54 1.27 -4.05 8.30
N VAL A 55 0.02 -3.70 8.00
CA VAL A 55 -0.64 -4.03 6.74
C VAL A 55 -1.05 -2.78 5.96
N SER A 56 -1.26 -2.93 4.66
CA SER A 56 -1.78 -1.85 3.82
C SER A 56 -2.68 -2.32 2.67
N ARG A 57 -3.42 -1.39 2.08
CA ARG A 57 -4.11 -1.51 0.79
C ARG A 57 -3.91 -0.21 0.01
N PHE A 58 -4.00 -0.25 -1.32
CA PHE A 58 -3.81 0.93 -2.16
C PHE A 58 -4.90 1.06 -3.22
N PHE A 59 -5.57 2.21 -3.24
CA PHE A 59 -6.67 2.50 -4.15
C PHE A 59 -6.37 3.75 -4.97
N ALA A 60 -6.37 3.66 -6.31
CA ALA A 60 -6.05 4.78 -7.18
C ALA A 60 -6.99 4.84 -8.41
N PRO A 61 -8.31 4.94 -8.20
CA PRO A 61 -9.27 4.86 -9.32
C PRO A 61 -9.17 6.04 -10.29
N LYS A 62 -8.52 7.15 -9.89
CA LYS A 62 -8.18 8.28 -10.76
C LYS A 62 -7.25 7.90 -11.92
N VAL A 63 -6.42 6.87 -11.73
CA VAL A 63 -5.54 6.30 -12.76
C VAL A 63 -6.04 4.93 -13.24
N ALA A 64 -7.35 4.71 -13.19
CA ALA A 64 -8.05 3.50 -13.63
C ALA A 64 -7.69 2.20 -12.85
N ILE A 65 -7.07 2.33 -11.67
CA ILE A 65 -6.74 1.19 -10.81
C ILE A 65 -7.63 1.26 -9.57
N LEU A 66 -8.67 0.43 -9.49
CA LEU A 66 -9.53 0.41 -8.31
C LEU A 66 -8.73 0.03 -7.05
N GLU A 67 -7.97 -1.06 -7.15
CA GLU A 67 -7.04 -1.52 -6.13
C GLU A 67 -5.81 -2.13 -6.81
N ASP A 68 -4.62 -1.69 -6.40
CA ASP A 68 -3.35 -2.27 -6.87
C ASP A 68 -2.97 -3.45 -5.96
N PRO A 69 -2.59 -4.62 -6.51
CA PRO A 69 -2.21 -5.77 -5.71
C PRO A 69 -1.08 -5.53 -4.70
N VAL A 70 0.00 -4.88 -5.14
CA VAL A 70 1.19 -4.54 -4.34
C VAL A 70 1.86 -3.30 -4.91
N THR A 71 1.89 -2.22 -4.14
CA THR A 71 2.33 -0.90 -4.63
C THR A 71 3.67 -0.51 -4.04
N GLY A 72 4.78 -0.82 -4.73
CA GLY A 72 6.12 -0.51 -4.20
C GLY A 72 6.31 0.95 -3.79
N SER A 73 5.82 1.90 -4.59
CA SER A 73 5.95 3.34 -4.28
C SER A 73 5.27 3.76 -2.97
N SER A 74 4.16 3.11 -2.56
CA SER A 74 3.46 3.48 -1.33
C SER A 74 4.30 3.22 -0.07
N PHE A 75 5.22 2.25 -0.12
CA PHE A 75 6.12 1.94 0.99
C PHE A 75 7.11 3.06 1.30
N THR A 76 7.34 3.99 0.36
CA THR A 76 8.15 5.19 0.65
C THR A 76 7.44 6.16 1.61
N HIS A 77 6.11 6.15 1.67
CA HIS A 77 5.31 6.87 2.68
C HIS A 77 5.13 6.05 3.95
N LEU A 78 4.83 4.76 3.82
CA LEU A 78 4.49 3.89 4.94
C LEU A 78 5.67 3.66 5.87
N ILE A 79 6.87 3.49 5.33
CA ILE A 79 8.03 3.09 6.12
C ILE A 79 8.49 4.17 7.11
N PRO A 80 8.66 5.45 6.73
CA PRO A 80 8.95 6.50 7.70
C PRO A 80 7.86 6.61 8.79
N TYR A 81 6.59 6.55 8.38
CA TYR A 81 5.44 6.64 9.28
C TYR A 81 5.42 5.51 10.34
N TRP A 82 5.56 4.26 9.90
CA TRP A 82 5.56 3.12 10.82
C TRP A 82 6.87 2.97 11.59
N ALA A 83 8.01 3.40 11.03
CA ALA A 83 9.28 3.36 11.74
C ALA A 83 9.26 4.22 13.01
N GLU A 84 8.68 5.41 12.93
CA GLU A 84 8.51 6.31 14.07
C GLU A 84 7.60 5.69 15.13
N ARG A 85 6.45 5.15 14.71
CA ARG A 85 5.44 4.58 15.63
C ARG A 85 5.87 3.27 16.28
N LEU A 86 6.59 2.42 15.55
CA LEU A 86 7.02 1.11 16.02
C LEU A 86 8.42 1.14 16.65
N GLY A 87 9.17 2.23 16.49
CA GLY A 87 10.58 2.30 16.91
C GLY A 87 11.48 1.31 16.17
N LYS A 88 11.16 0.97 14.91
CA LYS A 88 11.84 -0.06 14.11
C LYS A 88 12.35 0.51 12.79
N LYS A 89 13.55 0.09 12.37
CA LYS A 89 14.10 0.42 11.05
C LYS A 89 13.88 -0.67 10.01
N LYS A 90 13.86 -1.94 10.43
CA LYS A 90 13.59 -3.10 9.58
C LYS A 90 12.18 -3.58 9.87
N MET A 91 11.39 -3.72 8.82
CA MET A 91 9.99 -4.10 8.92
C MET A 91 9.62 -5.11 7.84
N ILE A 92 8.70 -6.01 8.17
CA ILE A 92 8.01 -6.89 7.24
C ILE A 92 6.56 -6.45 7.24
N ALA A 93 6.06 -6.06 6.07
CA ALA A 93 4.70 -5.60 5.88
C ALA A 93 3.97 -6.47 4.86
N LYS A 94 2.64 -6.41 4.86
CA LYS A 94 1.82 -7.08 3.86
C LYS A 94 0.79 -6.12 3.26
N GLN A 95 0.75 -6.04 1.93
CA GLN A 95 -0.38 -5.44 1.23
C GLN A 95 -1.49 -6.49 1.15
N VAL A 96 -2.61 -6.27 1.82
CA VAL A 96 -3.73 -7.21 1.98
C VAL A 96 -4.81 -7.02 0.91
N SER A 97 -4.37 -6.82 -0.33
CA SER A 97 -5.26 -6.90 -1.50
C SER A 97 -5.74 -8.34 -1.73
N PRO A 98 -6.73 -8.59 -2.61
CA PRO A 98 -7.19 -9.95 -2.93
C PRO A 98 -6.07 -10.91 -3.39
N ARG A 99 -5.04 -10.38 -4.08
CA ARG A 99 -3.86 -11.16 -4.48
C ARG A 99 -2.79 -11.21 -3.40
N GLY A 100 -2.69 -10.14 -2.62
CA GLY A 100 -1.74 -9.97 -1.53
C GLY A 100 -0.28 -9.84 -1.98
N GLY A 101 0.55 -9.32 -1.07
CA GLY A 101 2.00 -9.39 -1.22
C GLY A 101 2.74 -9.02 0.05
N ILE A 102 3.78 -9.79 0.36
CA ILE A 102 4.69 -9.53 1.48
C ILE A 102 5.84 -8.66 0.97
N VAL A 103 6.14 -7.62 1.71
CA VAL A 103 7.18 -6.64 1.37
C VAL A 103 8.12 -6.49 2.56
N HIS A 104 9.41 -6.65 2.31
CA HIS A 104 10.47 -6.45 3.28
C HIS A 104 11.09 -5.07 3.07
N CYS A 105 11.16 -4.28 4.13
CA CYS A 105 11.58 -2.90 4.05
C CYS A 105 12.62 -2.54 5.11
N GLU A 106 13.49 -1.59 4.77
CA GLU A 106 14.46 -1.01 5.69
C GLU A 106 14.56 0.51 5.51
N LEU A 107 14.40 1.26 6.61
CA LEU A 107 14.64 2.70 6.66
C LEU A 107 16.13 2.98 6.90
N MET A 108 16.81 3.48 5.88
CA MET A 108 18.23 3.84 5.86
C MET A 108 18.41 5.35 5.71
N GLY A 109 18.30 6.09 6.82
CA GLY A 109 18.42 7.55 6.79
C GLY A 109 17.26 8.17 6.02
N ASP A 110 17.56 8.78 4.87
CA ASP A 110 16.62 9.40 3.94
C ASP A 110 16.13 8.44 2.83
N ARG A 111 16.51 7.16 2.89
CA ARG A 111 16.14 6.13 1.91
C ARG A 111 15.31 5.01 2.53
N VAL A 112 14.39 4.47 1.74
CA VAL A 112 13.66 3.24 2.04
C VAL A 112 14.11 2.16 1.05
N LEU A 113 14.71 1.10 1.56
CA LEU A 113 14.95 -0.12 0.78
C LEU A 113 13.69 -0.96 0.79
N ILE A 114 13.30 -1.48 -0.38
CA ILE A 114 12.09 -2.27 -0.58
C ILE A 114 12.48 -3.53 -1.33
N SER A 115 12.05 -4.69 -0.83
CA SER A 115 12.36 -5.97 -1.44
C SER A 115 11.21 -6.96 -1.27
N GLY A 116 11.12 -7.92 -2.19
CA GLY A 116 10.08 -8.94 -2.21
C GLY A 116 10.51 -10.12 -3.08
N LYS A 117 9.78 -11.22 -2.98
CA LYS A 117 10.01 -12.39 -3.84
C LYS A 117 9.27 -12.21 -5.16
N ALA A 118 9.87 -12.71 -6.25
CA ALA A 118 9.25 -12.78 -7.55
C ALA A 118 9.05 -14.24 -7.97
N ILE A 119 7.99 -14.52 -8.72
CA ILE A 119 7.70 -15.83 -9.31
C ILE A 119 7.48 -15.62 -10.81
N LYS A 120 8.22 -16.37 -11.64
CA LYS A 120 8.07 -16.33 -13.09
C LYS A 120 6.78 -17.06 -13.48
N TYR A 121 5.81 -16.33 -14.04
CA TYR A 121 4.54 -16.90 -14.51
C TYR A 121 4.67 -17.50 -15.91
N LEU A 122 5.32 -16.78 -16.83
CA LEU A 122 5.48 -17.16 -18.22
C LEU A 122 6.82 -16.64 -18.75
N GLU A 123 7.38 -17.36 -19.71
CA GLU A 123 8.53 -16.95 -20.51
C GLU A 123 8.23 -17.22 -21.99
N GLY A 124 8.60 -16.29 -22.87
CA GLY A 124 8.30 -16.38 -24.30
C GLY A 124 9.03 -15.30 -25.10
N THR A 125 8.79 -15.26 -26.40
CA THR A 125 9.40 -14.30 -27.34
C THR A 125 8.32 -13.43 -27.98
N ILE A 126 8.64 -12.16 -28.24
CA ILE A 126 7.77 -11.23 -28.97
C ILE A 126 8.38 -11.05 -30.36
N GLU A 127 7.63 -11.40 -31.40
CA GLU A 127 7.97 -11.09 -32.79
C GLU A 127 7.38 -9.73 -33.16
N ILE A 128 8.23 -8.83 -33.65
CA ILE A 128 7.81 -7.49 -34.08
C ILE A 128 8.14 -7.38 -35.56
N ASN A 129 7.10 -7.27 -36.40
CA ASN A 129 7.25 -6.94 -37.81
C ASN A 129 7.25 -5.41 -37.93
N ILE A 130 8.44 -4.85 -38.11
CA ILE A 130 8.66 -3.42 -38.39
C ILE A 130 8.67 -3.22 -39.90
#